data_AF-A0A4R5L479-F1
#
_entry.id   AF-A0A4R5L479-F1
#
_cell.length_a   1.000
_cell.length_b   1.000
_cell.length_c   1.000
_cell.angle_alpha   90.00
_cell.angle_beta   90.00
_cell.angle_gamma   90.00
#
_symmetry.space_group_name_H-M   'P 1'
#
loop_
_entity.id
_entity.type
_entity.pdbx_description
1 polymer ?
#
loop_
_entity_poly.entity_id
_entity_poly.type
_entity_poly.pdbx_seq_one_letter_code
_entity_poly.pdbx_strand_id
1 'polypeptide(L)'
;MKLELRIDSRPLDIEIDDVVAGLLAVRLDLPAGEDNRDALARHLSAKGEPWILDEEHMRRRILRRLILDIADPALVIRHLMADQ
;
A
#
# COMPACT_ATOMS: atom_id res chain seq x y z
N MET A 1 -3.54 8.67 -4.68
CA MET A 1 -4.66 7.89 -4.11
C MET A 1 -4.82 8.03 -2.58
N LYS A 2 -6.04 8.28 -2.09
CA LYS A 2 -6.40 8.25 -0.66
C LYS A 2 -6.94 6.87 -0.26
N LEU A 3 -6.53 6.37 0.91
CA LEU A 3 -6.97 5.10 1.48
C LEU A 3 -7.34 5.27 2.97
N GLU A 4 -8.47 4.71 3.37
CA GLU A 4 -8.83 4.53 4.79
C GLU A 4 -8.40 3.11 5.21
N LEU A 5 -7.46 3.03 6.14
CA LEU A 5 -7.03 1.75 6.73
C LEU A 5 -7.81 1.44 7.99
N ARG A 6 -7.97 0.15 8.32
CA ARG A 6 -8.55 -0.31 9.59
C ARG A 6 -7.57 -1.23 10.30
N ILE A 7 -6.83 -0.68 11.27
CA ILE A 7 -5.81 -1.40 12.04
C ILE A 7 -6.32 -1.55 13.47
N ASP A 8 -6.50 -2.77 13.97
CA ASP A 8 -7.11 -3.03 15.29
C ASP A 8 -8.45 -2.29 15.49
N SER A 9 -9.30 -2.29 14.46
CA SER A 9 -10.58 -1.55 14.40
C SER A 9 -10.47 -0.02 14.51
N ARG A 10 -9.27 0.55 14.47
CA ARG A 10 -9.05 2.00 14.42
C ARG A 10 -8.83 2.46 12.98
N PRO A 11 -9.50 3.55 12.54
CA PRO A 11 -9.27 4.12 11.22
C PRO A 11 -7.91 4.82 11.16
N LEU A 12 -7.25 4.76 10.01
CA LEU A 12 -6.06 5.55 9.70
C LEU A 12 -6.08 5.97 8.24
N ASP A 13 -6.21 7.28 8.02
CA ASP A 13 -6.12 7.85 6.68
C ASP A 13 -4.68 7.98 6.22
N ILE A 14 -4.42 7.46 5.02
CA ILE A 14 -3.15 7.62 4.33
C ILE A 14 -3.38 8.08 2.89
N GLU A 15 -2.38 8.80 2.37
CA GLU A 15 -2.32 9.19 0.97
C GLU A 15 -1.03 8.63 0.38
N ILE A 16 -1.16 7.94 -0.74
CA ILE A 16 -0.04 7.35 -1.49
C ILE A 16 -0.13 7.77 -2.95
N ASP A 17 1.01 7.94 -3.60
CA ASP A 17 1.06 8.25 -5.03
C ASP A 17 0.51 7.10 -5.89
N ASP A 18 -0.06 7.41 -7.05
CA ASP A 18 -0.68 6.41 -7.93
C ASP A 18 0.35 5.42 -8.51
N VAL A 19 1.60 5.84 -8.72
CA VAL A 19 2.71 4.95 -9.11
C VAL A 19 3.03 3.97 -7.98
N VAL A 20 3.05 4.46 -6.73
CA VAL A 20 3.29 3.62 -5.55
C VAL A 20 2.15 2.62 -5.36
N ALA A 21 0.91 3.03 -5.60
CA ALA A 21 -0.24 2.15 -5.61
C ALA A 21 -0.16 1.09 -6.72
N GLY A 22 0.23 1.47 -7.93
CA GLY A 22 0.43 0.55 -9.07
C GLY A 22 1.53 -0.48 -8.81
N LEU A 23 2.67 -0.04 -8.28
CA LEU A 23 3.76 -0.94 -7.84
C LEU A 23 3.27 -1.91 -6.75
N LEU A 24 2.53 -1.42 -5.75
CA LEU A 24 2.00 -2.32 -4.74
C LEU A 24 0.98 -3.30 -5.34
N ALA A 25 0.16 -2.89 -6.30
CA ALA A 25 -0.79 -3.78 -6.97
C ALA A 25 -0.07 -4.91 -7.74
N VAL A 26 0.99 -4.57 -8.50
CA VAL A 26 1.85 -5.55 -9.18
C VAL A 26 2.54 -6.49 -8.18
N ARG A 27 2.99 -5.97 -7.02
CA ARG A 27 3.59 -6.78 -5.95
C ARG A 27 2.64 -7.85 -5.42
N LEU A 28 1.36 -7.51 -5.37
CA LEU A 28 0.28 -8.33 -4.85
C LEU A 28 -0.42 -9.16 -5.92
N ASP A 29 0.09 -9.15 -7.16
CA ASP A 29 -0.48 -9.86 -8.31
C ASP A 29 -1.95 -9.52 -8.55
N LEU A 30 -2.31 -8.24 -8.37
CA LEU A 30 -3.66 -7.73 -8.57
C LEU A 30 -3.93 -7.42 -10.06
N PRO A 31 -5.18 -7.60 -10.53
CA PRO A 31 -5.54 -7.32 -11.90
C PRO A 31 -5.32 -5.86 -12.28
N ALA A 32 -4.71 -5.64 -13.45
CA ALA A 32 -4.47 -4.31 -14.00
C ALA A 32 -5.79 -3.69 -14.48
N GLY A 33 -5.94 -2.37 -14.31
CA GLY A 33 -7.12 -1.62 -14.76
C GLY A 33 -8.36 -1.76 -13.86
N GLU A 34 -8.30 -2.55 -12.78
CA GLU A 34 -9.38 -2.67 -11.80
C GLU A 34 -9.17 -1.74 -10.59
N ASP A 35 -10.26 -1.41 -9.88
CA ASP A 35 -10.18 -0.67 -8.63
C ASP A 35 -9.64 -1.57 -7.50
N ASN A 36 -8.34 -1.47 -7.26
CA ASN A 36 -7.63 -2.25 -6.27
C ASN A 36 -7.61 -1.61 -4.87
N ARG A 37 -8.32 -0.48 -4.63
CA ARG A 37 -8.26 0.28 -3.37
C ARG A 37 -8.49 -0.58 -2.13
N ASP A 38 -9.52 -1.42 -2.15
CA ASP A 38 -9.87 -2.27 -1.00
C ASP A 38 -8.82 -3.36 -0.75
N ALA A 39 -8.21 -3.91 -1.79
CA ALA A 39 -7.14 -4.88 -1.66
C ALA A 39 -5.88 -4.23 -1.06
N LEU A 40 -5.51 -3.05 -1.55
CA LEU A 40 -4.37 -2.27 -1.04
C LEU A 40 -4.61 -1.84 0.42
N ALA A 41 -5.81 -1.34 0.75
CA ALA A 41 -6.17 -0.94 2.10
C ALA A 41 -6.13 -2.13 3.09
N ARG A 42 -6.66 -3.30 2.70
CA ARG A 42 -6.59 -4.51 3.53
C ARG A 42 -5.15 -4.97 3.78
N HIS A 43 -4.31 -4.98 2.74
CA HIS A 43 -2.90 -5.35 2.88
C HIS A 43 -2.15 -4.41 3.83
N LEU A 44 -2.29 -3.10 3.63
CA LEU A 44 -1.63 -2.10 4.48
C LEU A 44 -2.18 -2.10 5.91
N SER A 45 -3.47 -2.39 6.10
CA SER A 45 -4.07 -2.55 7.42
C SER A 45 -3.45 -3.73 8.18
N ALA A 46 -3.34 -4.90 7.56
CA ALA A 46 -2.68 -6.07 8.15
C ALA A 46 -1.20 -5.78 8.47
N LYS A 47 -0.52 -5.01 7.61
CA LYS A 47 0.85 -4.53 7.87
C LYS A 47 0.91 -3.45 8.96
N GLY A 48 -0.20 -2.86 9.36
CA GLY A 48 -0.23 -1.90 10.47
C GLY A 48 -0.17 -2.56 11.84
N GLU A 49 -0.70 -3.78 11.94
CA GLU A 49 -0.94 -4.43 13.21
C GLU A 49 0.35 -4.82 13.95
N PRO A 50 0.32 -4.79 15.30
CA PRO A 50 -0.71 -4.15 16.14
C PRO A 50 -0.57 -2.61 16.18
N TRP A 51 -1.65 -1.90 16.53
CA TRP A 51 -1.66 -0.46 16.80
C TRP A 51 -1.00 -0.17 18.14
N ILE A 52 0.27 0.25 18.10
CA ILE A 52 1.10 0.44 19.29
C ILE A 52 1.63 1.86 19.49
N LEU A 53 1.40 2.77 18.54
CA LEU A 53 1.91 4.15 18.56
C LEU A 53 0.75 5.16 18.39
N ASP A 54 1.03 6.45 18.49
CA ASP A 54 0.08 7.46 18.04
C ASP A 54 -0.10 7.42 16.51
N GLU A 55 -1.18 8.04 16.04
CA GLU A 55 -1.62 8.01 14.64
C GLU A 55 -0.53 8.44 13.65
N GLU A 56 0.22 9.50 13.95
CA GLU A 56 1.23 10.03 13.05
C GLU A 56 2.44 9.09 12.97
N HIS A 57 2.82 8.46 14.07
CA HIS A 57 3.81 7.39 14.06
C HIS A 57 3.31 6.12 13.33
N MET A 58 2.03 5.79 13.45
CA MET A 58 1.43 4.68 12.70
C MET A 58 1.45 4.97 11.19
N ARG A 59 1.12 6.18 10.76
CA ARG A 59 1.22 6.63 9.36
C ARG A 59 2.63 6.46 8.83
N ARG A 60 3.65 6.95 9.54
CA ARG A 60 5.06 6.77 9.16
C ARG A 60 5.48 5.31 9.10
N ARG A 61 5.02 4.47 10.03
CA ARG A 61 5.29 3.02 10.04
C ARG A 61 4.72 2.35 8.79
N ILE A 62 3.48 2.67 8.41
CA ILE A 62 2.85 2.15 7.20
C ILE A 62 3.64 2.56 5.96
N LEU A 63 3.95 3.85 5.81
CA LEU A 63 4.72 4.34 4.65
C LEU A 63 6.10 3.68 4.54
N ARG A 64 6.78 3.47 5.67
CA ARG A 64 8.07 2.77 5.67
C ARG A 64 7.95 1.32 5.25
N ARG A 65 6.92 0.60 5.71
CA ARG A 65 6.63 -0.78 5.29
C ARG A 65 6.26 -0.86 3.81
N LEU A 66 5.46 0.09 3.33
CA LEU A 66 5.10 0.22 1.92
C LEU A 66 6.34 0.32 1.04
N ILE A 67 7.27 1.24 1.35
CA ILE A 67 8.52 1.39 0.59
C ILE A 67 9.27 0.05 0.52
N LEU A 68 9.39 -0.68 1.64
CA LEU A 68 10.08 -1.98 1.67
C LEU A 68 9.35 -3.05 0.85
N ASP A 69 8.02 -3.02 0.80
CA ASP A 69 7.23 -3.97 0.01
C ASP A 69 7.40 -3.73 -1.51
N ILE A 70 7.73 -2.49 -1.93
CA ILE A 70 7.88 -2.12 -3.36
C ILE A 70 9.33 -1.82 -3.80
N ALA A 71 10.32 -1.87 -2.89
CA ALA A 71 11.72 -1.54 -3.18
C ALA A 71 12.46 -2.60 -4.02
N ASP A 72 11.75 -3.50 -4.69
CA ASP A 72 12.31 -4.50 -5.59
C ASP A 72 12.43 -3.93 -7.01
N PRO A 73 13.65 -3.78 -7.57
CA PRO A 73 13.85 -3.28 -8.94
C PRO A 73 13.13 -4.09 -10.01
N ALA A 74 12.95 -5.41 -9.81
CA ALA A 74 12.21 -6.25 -10.77
C ALA A 74 10.74 -5.83 -10.86
N LEU A 75 10.21 -5.23 -9.81
CA LEU A 75 8.84 -4.78 -9.72
C LEU A 75 8.59 -3.51 -10.52
N VAL A 76 9.54 -2.59 -10.48
CA VAL A 76 9.52 -1.39 -11.33
C VAL A 76 9.47 -1.79 -12.80
N ILE A 77 10.29 -2.76 -13.22
CA ILE A 77 10.29 -3.27 -14.59
C ILE A 77 8.93 -3.88 -14.96
N ARG A 78 8.36 -4.73 -14.10
CA ARG A 78 7.03 -5.35 -14.37
C ARG A 78 5.92 -4.31 -14.48
N HIS A 79 5.94 -3.29 -13.62
CA HIS A 79 4.95 -2.21 -13.66
C HIS A 79 5.05 -1.41 -14.96
N LEU A 80 6.26 -1.03 -15.38
CA LEU A 80 6.47 -0.29 -16.62
C LEU A 80 6.09 -1.09 -17.89
N MET A 81 6.14 -2.43 -17.84
CA MET A 81 5.79 -3.30 -18.96
C MET A 81 4.29 -3.63 -19.02
N ALA A 82 3.54 -3.42 -17.94
CA ALA A 82 2.10 -3.66 -17.91
C ALA A 82 1.29 -2.51 -18.56
N ASP A 83 1.90 -1.33 -18.71
CA ASP A 83 1.34 -0.14 -19.36
C ASP A 83 1.76 -0.01 -20.85
N GLN A 84 2.29 -1.08 -21.46
CA GLN A 84 2.55 -1.19 -22.92
C GLN A 84 1.56 -2.15 -23.59
#